data_AF-A0A7S3CCD4-F1
#
_entry.id   AF-A0A7S3CCD4-F1
#
_cell.length_a   1.000
_cell.length_b   1.000
_cell.length_c   1.000
_cell.angle_alpha   90.00
_cell.angle_beta   90.00
_cell.angle_gamma   90.00
#
_symmetry.space_group_name_H-M   'P 1'
#
loop_
_entity.id
_entity.type
_entity.pdbx_description
1 polymer ?
#
loop_
_entity_poly.entity_id
_entity_poly.type
_entity_poly.pdbx_seq_one_letter_code
_entity_poly.pdbx_strand_id
1 'polypeptide(L)'
;MFQSNKKKKSFFSQLFGSDTSENRFTVKELGLLHQVLDANANVHEGNKDTVVEALRSIAELMIWGDQHDPSFFEFFAEHHTLSYFRRILDQPYCRSGEVAVQILQTLSILTQNIQSEQAIYFLFSNNHVNQIIAQDFNFKDDEVLGYYISFLKTISLKLNAGTVQFFFLKRRLAEGSDEMRVEFPFYSRIIQFFRHEESMVRAAVRTCTLNIYSVKDAGVREFLQNSREADEYIQNLGKYVMEQCQALAVILPATRQGTIDPKRLDVALEELDDIFYYCYDVYSLFEEGVGEKLMCVLWKDLHSVVLEPFRVKAGGDMEQTSTAGGNEGHTLGSCRLTVSLLILERLFHILHIPGLLNATIASLFLPKTKALKLAPLIWTADVDAFSASSAGGADSW
;
A
#
# COMPACT_ATOMS: atom_id res chain seq x y z
N MET A 1 -7.95 58.77 23.74
CA MET A 1 -8.70 58.19 22.61
C MET A 1 -8.53 56.68 22.66
N PHE A 2 -9.48 55.97 23.26
CA PHE A 2 -9.55 54.51 23.21
C PHE A 2 -10.29 54.13 21.92
N GLN A 3 -9.59 53.63 20.90
CA GLN A 3 -10.25 52.99 19.77
C GLN A 3 -10.62 51.56 20.17
N SER A 4 -11.93 51.34 20.25
CA SER A 4 -12.57 50.06 20.46
C SER A 4 -12.26 49.12 19.29
N ASN A 5 -11.52 48.04 19.59
CA ASN A 5 -11.38 46.89 18.70
C ASN A 5 -12.74 46.19 18.63
N LYS A 6 -13.55 46.51 17.61
CA LYS A 6 -14.73 45.71 17.25
C LYS A 6 -14.25 44.33 16.82
N LYS A 7 -14.40 43.33 17.71
CA LYS A 7 -14.33 41.91 17.34
C LYS A 7 -15.27 41.68 16.15
N LYS A 8 -14.71 41.31 14.99
CA LYS A 8 -15.49 40.79 13.86
C LYS A 8 -16.28 39.58 14.39
N LYS A 9 -17.60 39.64 14.33
CA LYS A 9 -18.46 38.47 14.58
C LYS A 9 -18.09 37.39 13.56
N SER A 10 -18.03 36.14 14.00
CA SER A 10 -17.86 34.99 13.08
C SER A 10 -18.94 35.06 12.01
N PHE A 11 -18.56 34.95 10.73
CA PHE A 11 -19.49 34.92 9.60
C PHE A 11 -20.62 33.90 9.82
N PHE A 12 -20.30 32.79 10.50
CA PHE A 12 -21.26 31.75 10.88
C PHE A 12 -22.22 32.19 11.98
N SER A 13 -21.87 33.05 12.94
CA SER A 13 -22.88 33.56 13.89
C SER A 13 -23.84 34.58 13.28
N GLN A 14 -23.59 34.99 12.04
CA GLN A 14 -24.49 35.82 11.23
C GLN A 14 -25.34 34.98 10.26
N LEU A 15 -24.80 33.88 9.73
CA LEU A 15 -25.55 32.94 8.89
C LEU A 15 -26.45 32.01 9.73
N PHE A 16 -25.92 31.55 10.87
CA PHE A 16 -26.53 30.66 11.85
C PHE A 16 -26.83 31.48 13.09
N GLY A 17 -28.00 32.12 13.10
CA GLY A 17 -28.54 32.75 14.30
C GLY A 17 -28.46 31.77 15.47
N SER A 18 -28.17 32.30 16.66
CA SER A 18 -28.07 31.53 17.90
C SER A 18 -29.42 30.88 18.25
N ASP A 19 -29.75 29.73 17.68
CA ASP A 19 -30.91 28.95 18.07
C ASP A 19 -30.65 27.45 17.94
N THR A 20 -30.86 26.78 19.08
CA THR A 20 -31.10 25.34 19.35
C THR A 20 -30.62 24.29 18.34
N SER A 21 -29.91 23.28 18.87
CA SER A 21 -29.34 22.13 18.14
C SER A 21 -30.28 21.37 17.21
N GLU A 22 -31.59 21.52 17.34
CA GLU A 22 -32.60 20.88 16.48
C GLU A 22 -32.72 21.53 15.08
N ASN A 23 -32.39 22.81 14.91
CA ASN A 23 -32.48 23.49 13.60
C ASN A 23 -31.23 23.31 12.72
N ARG A 24 -30.15 22.75 13.27
CA ARG A 24 -28.87 22.61 12.56
C ARG A 24 -28.89 21.50 11.51
N PHE A 25 -29.60 20.41 11.77
CA PHE A 25 -29.60 19.21 10.93
C PHE A 25 -30.81 19.21 10.00
N THR A 26 -30.75 19.99 8.92
CA THR A 26 -31.80 20.01 7.89
C THR A 26 -31.23 19.93 6.48
N VAL A 27 -31.99 19.37 5.54
CA VAL A 27 -31.61 19.35 4.11
C VAL A 27 -31.48 20.77 3.53
N LYS A 28 -32.24 21.74 4.07
CA LYS A 28 -32.12 23.15 3.70
C LYS A 28 -30.72 23.70 4.03
N GLU A 29 -30.16 23.29 5.16
CA GLU A 29 -28.81 23.67 5.56
C GLU A 29 -27.77 23.15 4.57
N LEU A 30 -27.91 21.89 4.14
CA LEU A 30 -27.04 21.31 3.12
C LEU A 30 -27.10 22.12 1.80
N GLY A 31 -28.29 22.59 1.42
CA GLY A 31 -28.47 23.50 0.28
C GLY A 31 -27.81 24.87 0.45
N LEU A 32 -27.82 25.44 1.66
CA LEU A 32 -27.11 26.69 1.95
C LEU A 32 -25.60 26.51 1.86
N LEU A 33 -25.07 25.39 2.35
CA LEU A 33 -23.64 25.07 2.25
C LEU A 33 -23.19 24.93 0.79
N HIS A 34 -24.01 24.35 -0.09
CA HIS A 34 -23.74 24.34 -1.53
C HIS A 34 -23.64 25.76 -2.11
N GLN A 35 -24.55 26.67 -1.72
CA GLN A 35 -24.47 28.07 -2.15
C GLN A 35 -23.20 28.76 -1.65
N VAL A 36 -22.74 28.46 -0.43
CA VAL A 36 -21.46 28.96 0.09
C VAL A 36 -20.29 28.46 -0.76
N LEU A 37 -20.28 27.18 -1.15
CA LEU A 37 -19.24 26.61 -2.02
C LEU A 37 -19.28 27.20 -3.44
N ASP A 38 -20.46 27.52 -3.97
CA ASP A 38 -20.59 28.18 -5.28
C ASP A 38 -20.15 29.64 -5.25
N ALA A 39 -20.48 30.38 -4.19
CA ALA A 39 -20.01 31.74 -3.98
C ALA A 39 -18.47 31.82 -3.82
N ASN A 40 -17.85 30.73 -3.39
CA ASN A 40 -16.40 30.60 -3.16
C ASN A 40 -15.73 29.61 -4.13
N ALA A 41 -16.20 29.55 -5.38
CA ALA A 41 -15.71 28.58 -6.36
C ALA A 41 -14.19 28.64 -6.61
N ASN A 42 -13.60 29.84 -6.61
CA ASN A 42 -12.15 30.03 -6.67
C ASN A 42 -11.60 30.20 -5.25
N VAL A 43 -10.83 29.23 -4.78
CA VAL A 43 -10.33 29.20 -3.42
C VAL A 43 -8.97 29.90 -3.35
N HIS A 44 -8.83 30.76 -2.35
CA HIS A 44 -7.63 31.55 -2.08
C HIS A 44 -7.52 31.83 -0.58
N GLU A 45 -6.41 32.41 -0.14
CA GLU A 45 -6.13 32.66 1.28
C GLU A 45 -7.26 33.41 2.02
N GLY A 46 -7.96 34.34 1.35
CA GLY A 46 -9.04 35.12 1.97
C GLY A 46 -10.37 34.39 2.18
N ASN A 47 -10.59 33.21 1.59
CA ASN A 47 -11.86 32.47 1.71
C ASN A 47 -11.70 30.99 2.07
N LYS A 48 -10.46 30.47 2.13
CA LYS A 48 -10.17 29.05 2.42
C LYS A 48 -10.84 28.57 3.72
N ASP A 49 -10.85 29.39 4.78
CA ASP A 49 -11.44 29.02 6.07
C ASP A 49 -12.96 28.81 5.95
N THR A 50 -13.62 29.61 5.12
CA THR A 50 -15.07 29.48 4.87
C THR A 50 -15.37 28.22 4.08
N VAL A 51 -14.54 27.89 3.08
CA VAL A 51 -14.66 26.65 2.30
C VAL A 51 -14.43 25.43 3.20
N VAL A 52 -13.38 25.46 4.02
CA VAL A 52 -13.05 24.40 4.99
C VAL A 52 -14.20 24.17 5.96
N GLU A 53 -14.79 25.23 6.53
CA GLU A 53 -15.93 25.11 7.44
C GLU A 53 -17.18 24.52 6.74
N ALA A 54 -17.44 24.95 5.50
CA ALA A 54 -18.55 24.43 4.73
C ALA A 54 -18.38 22.92 4.44
N LEU A 55 -17.18 22.48 4.06
CA LEU A 55 -16.86 21.07 3.81
C LEU A 55 -17.00 20.21 5.08
N ARG A 56 -16.62 20.75 6.24
CA ARG A 56 -16.80 20.06 7.53
C ARG A 56 -18.27 19.93 7.90
N SER A 57 -19.02 21.02 7.75
CA SER A 57 -20.46 21.04 8.02
C SER A 57 -21.22 20.06 7.13
N ILE A 58 -20.85 19.94 5.85
CA ILE A 58 -21.38 18.92 4.94
C ILE A 58 -21.11 17.51 5.50
N ALA A 59 -19.88 17.23 5.95
CA ALA A 59 -19.55 15.92 6.53
C ALA A 59 -20.41 15.59 7.76
N GLU A 60 -20.55 16.54 8.69
CA GLU A 60 -21.36 16.38 9.90
C GLU A 60 -22.84 16.10 9.58
N LEU A 61 -23.42 16.84 8.64
CA LEU A 61 -24.80 16.62 8.18
C LEU A 61 -24.98 15.25 7.55
N MET A 62 -24.00 14.78 6.78
CA MET A 62 -24.06 13.48 6.13
C MET A 62 -23.96 12.30 7.08
N ILE A 63 -23.08 12.38 8.09
CA ILE A 63 -23.01 11.36 9.14
C ILE A 63 -24.33 11.28 9.89
N TRP A 64 -24.90 12.45 10.23
CA TRP A 64 -26.18 12.49 10.93
C TRP A 64 -27.31 11.92 10.05
N GLY A 65 -27.37 12.32 8.78
CA GLY A 65 -28.36 11.88 7.80
C GLY A 65 -28.34 10.37 7.56
N ASP A 66 -27.17 9.75 7.42
CA ASP A 66 -27.04 8.29 7.21
C ASP A 66 -27.70 7.47 8.34
N GLN A 67 -27.71 7.99 9.57
CA GLN A 67 -28.29 7.31 10.74
C GLN A 67 -29.76 7.66 11.01
N HIS A 68 -30.24 8.82 10.58
CA HIS A 68 -31.53 9.37 11.02
C HIS A 68 -32.52 9.69 9.89
N ASP A 69 -32.03 10.09 8.71
CA ASP A 69 -32.87 10.61 7.63
C ASP A 69 -32.21 10.40 6.24
N PRO A 70 -32.69 9.40 5.46
CA PRO A 70 -32.18 9.10 4.12
C PRO A 70 -32.24 10.28 3.12
N SER A 71 -33.14 11.26 3.35
CA SER A 71 -33.32 12.40 2.43
C SER A 71 -32.06 13.26 2.30
N PHE A 72 -31.17 13.22 3.30
CA PHE A 72 -29.86 13.86 3.24
C PHE A 72 -28.98 13.23 2.16
N PHE A 73 -28.93 11.90 2.10
CA PHE A 73 -28.16 11.21 1.07
C PHE A 73 -28.79 11.40 -0.30
N GLU A 74 -30.12 11.38 -0.40
CA GLU A 74 -30.84 11.68 -1.65
C GLU A 74 -30.46 13.07 -2.17
N PHE A 75 -30.49 14.10 -1.32
CA PHE A 75 -30.04 15.45 -1.68
C PHE A 75 -28.58 15.47 -2.12
N PHE A 76 -27.68 14.83 -1.37
CA PHE A 76 -26.26 14.75 -1.71
C PHE A 76 -26.04 14.14 -3.09
N ALA A 77 -26.82 13.11 -3.42
CA ALA A 77 -26.77 12.42 -4.69
C ALA A 77 -27.33 13.27 -5.84
N GLU A 78 -28.55 13.80 -5.67
CA GLU A 78 -29.26 14.61 -6.67
C GLU A 78 -28.49 15.90 -7.02
N HIS A 79 -27.82 16.50 -6.04
CA HIS A 79 -27.06 17.75 -6.23
C HIS A 79 -25.57 17.54 -6.50
N HIS A 80 -25.13 16.31 -6.79
CA HIS A 80 -23.76 15.96 -7.15
C HIS A 80 -22.70 16.55 -6.19
N THR A 81 -22.89 16.46 -4.87
CA THR A 81 -22.02 17.12 -3.88
C THR A 81 -20.54 16.77 -4.03
N LEU A 82 -20.19 15.52 -4.39
CA LEU A 82 -18.81 15.10 -4.67
C LEU A 82 -18.13 15.92 -5.78
N SER A 83 -18.91 16.43 -6.74
CA SER A 83 -18.37 17.26 -7.83
C SER A 83 -17.78 18.56 -7.29
N TYR A 84 -18.30 19.12 -6.19
CA TYR A 84 -17.73 20.29 -5.53
C TYR A 84 -16.34 19.99 -4.99
N PHE A 85 -16.17 18.85 -4.31
CA PHE A 85 -14.87 18.46 -3.73
C PHE A 85 -13.82 18.29 -4.84
N ARG A 86 -14.20 17.61 -5.93
CA ARG A 86 -13.34 17.44 -7.10
C ARG A 86 -13.03 18.79 -7.78
N ARG A 87 -14.01 19.69 -7.97
CA ARG A 87 -13.79 21.03 -8.55
C ARG A 87 -12.86 21.90 -7.71
N ILE A 88 -12.93 21.79 -6.39
CA ILE A 88 -12.01 22.49 -5.49
C ILE A 88 -10.59 21.93 -5.66
N LEU A 89 -10.43 20.60 -5.68
CA LEU A 89 -9.12 19.95 -5.87
C LEU A 89 -8.54 20.09 -7.29
N ASP A 90 -9.36 20.39 -8.30
CA ASP A 90 -8.86 20.73 -9.63
C ASP A 90 -7.99 22.01 -9.60
N GLN A 91 -8.14 22.87 -8.58
CA GLN A 91 -7.26 24.01 -8.33
C GLN A 91 -5.99 23.56 -7.62
N PRO A 92 -4.78 23.76 -8.20
CA PRO A 92 -3.53 23.31 -7.59
C PRO A 92 -3.28 23.85 -6.18
N TYR A 93 -3.74 25.07 -5.88
CA TYR A 93 -3.66 25.70 -4.56
C TYR A 93 -4.34 24.86 -3.46
N CYS A 94 -5.41 24.15 -3.81
CA CYS A 94 -6.22 23.36 -2.88
C CYS A 94 -5.67 21.95 -2.63
N ARG A 95 -4.55 21.58 -3.26
CA ARG A 95 -3.91 20.26 -3.13
C ARG A 95 -2.85 20.21 -2.02
N SER A 96 -2.84 21.24 -1.17
CA SER A 96 -1.96 21.40 0.00
C SER A 96 -2.70 22.08 1.15
N GLY A 97 -2.20 21.90 2.38
CA GLY A 97 -2.72 22.56 3.57
C GLY A 97 -4.17 22.20 3.92
N GLU A 98 -4.82 23.11 4.65
CA GLU A 98 -6.09 22.88 5.34
C GLU A 98 -7.25 22.48 4.40
N VAL A 99 -7.28 23.01 3.18
CA VAL A 99 -8.34 22.68 2.19
C VAL A 99 -8.21 21.22 1.74
N ALA A 100 -6.98 20.78 1.40
CA ALA A 100 -6.73 19.40 1.01
C ALA A 100 -7.05 18.44 2.17
N VAL A 101 -6.55 18.76 3.36
CA VAL A 101 -6.80 18.01 4.59
C VAL A 101 -8.29 17.87 4.84
N GLN A 102 -9.06 18.96 4.79
CA GLN A 102 -10.49 18.93 5.06
C GLN A 102 -11.24 18.09 4.02
N ILE A 103 -10.91 18.17 2.73
CA ILE A 103 -11.57 17.35 1.70
C ILE A 103 -11.27 15.86 1.92
N LEU A 104 -10.01 15.50 2.14
CA LEU A 104 -9.59 14.12 2.39
C LEU A 104 -10.23 13.56 3.66
N GLN A 105 -10.28 14.36 4.73
CA GLN A 105 -10.92 14.00 5.98
C GLN A 105 -12.44 13.81 5.79
N THR A 106 -13.12 14.77 5.16
CA THR A 106 -14.56 14.69 4.87
C THR A 106 -14.87 13.42 4.08
N LEU A 107 -14.14 13.15 3.00
CA LEU A 107 -14.32 11.93 2.20
C LEU A 107 -14.05 10.65 2.97
N SER A 108 -13.03 10.64 3.82
CA SER A 108 -12.73 9.49 4.70
C SER A 108 -13.89 9.23 5.65
N ILE A 109 -14.36 10.26 6.33
CA ILE A 109 -15.48 10.17 7.28
C ILE A 109 -16.76 9.70 6.58
N LEU A 110 -17.08 10.25 5.42
CA LEU A 110 -18.23 9.81 4.62
C LEU A 110 -18.10 8.33 4.25
N THR A 111 -16.97 7.95 3.66
CA THR A 111 -16.72 6.57 3.21
C THR A 111 -16.77 5.59 4.38
N GLN A 112 -16.20 5.93 5.54
CA GLN A 112 -16.18 5.07 6.71
C GLN A 112 -17.57 4.84 7.29
N ASN A 113 -18.34 5.92 7.44
CA ASN A 113 -19.60 5.90 8.20
C ASN A 113 -20.79 5.44 7.37
N ILE A 114 -20.83 5.71 6.06
CA ILE A 114 -21.94 5.26 5.21
C ILE A 114 -22.03 3.73 5.23
N GLN A 115 -23.18 3.22 5.67
CA GLN A 115 -23.45 1.77 5.75
C GLN A 115 -24.34 1.27 4.62
N SER A 116 -25.17 2.13 4.04
CA SER A 116 -26.06 1.74 2.94
C SER A 116 -25.27 1.30 1.71
N GLU A 117 -25.57 0.12 1.18
CA GLU A 117 -24.95 -0.40 -0.04
C GLU A 117 -25.23 0.53 -1.23
N GLN A 118 -26.46 1.02 -1.37
CA GLN A 118 -26.81 1.95 -2.46
C GLN A 118 -25.96 3.24 -2.37
N ALA A 119 -25.74 3.73 -1.15
CA ALA A 119 -24.95 4.94 -0.94
C ALA A 119 -23.46 4.73 -1.27
N ILE A 120 -22.89 3.58 -0.89
CA ILE A 120 -21.52 3.20 -1.25
C ILE A 120 -21.38 3.08 -2.79
N TYR A 121 -22.33 2.43 -3.46
CA TYR A 121 -22.31 2.29 -4.92
C TYR A 121 -22.40 3.65 -5.61
N PHE A 122 -23.25 4.56 -5.13
CA PHE A 122 -23.33 5.91 -5.65
C PHE A 122 -22.02 6.69 -5.46
N LEU A 123 -21.41 6.60 -4.27
CA LEU A 123 -20.14 7.27 -3.94
C LEU A 123 -19.03 6.87 -4.91
N PHE A 124 -18.93 5.58 -5.26
CA PHE A 124 -17.86 5.05 -6.10
C PHE A 124 -18.16 5.05 -7.61
N SER A 125 -19.41 4.87 -8.03
CA SER A 125 -19.77 4.69 -9.45
C SER A 125 -19.59 5.93 -10.33
N ASN A 126 -19.68 7.14 -9.77
CA ASN A 126 -19.61 8.40 -10.54
C ASN A 126 -18.19 8.88 -10.85
N ASN A 127 -17.17 8.05 -10.61
CA ASN A 127 -15.76 8.31 -10.93
C ASN A 127 -15.11 9.52 -10.22
N HIS A 128 -15.85 10.29 -9.40
CA HIS A 128 -15.30 11.40 -8.62
C HIS A 128 -14.19 10.94 -7.68
N VAL A 129 -14.37 9.79 -7.02
CA VAL A 129 -13.37 9.24 -6.09
C VAL A 129 -12.06 8.91 -6.82
N ASN A 130 -12.10 8.26 -7.98
CA ASN A 130 -10.90 8.00 -8.79
C ASN A 130 -10.21 9.30 -9.23
N GLN A 131 -11.00 10.31 -9.65
CA GLN A 131 -10.45 11.61 -10.03
C GLN A 131 -9.75 12.30 -8.87
N ILE A 132 -10.29 12.17 -7.65
CA ILE A 132 -9.69 12.72 -6.43
C ILE A 132 -8.43 11.95 -6.05
N ILE A 133 -8.46 10.62 -6.06
CA ILE A 133 -7.28 9.77 -5.83
C ILE A 133 -6.14 10.14 -6.80
N ALA A 134 -6.49 10.42 -8.06
CA ALA A 134 -5.54 10.74 -9.10
C ALA A 134 -4.96 12.16 -9.02
N GLN A 135 -5.41 13.02 -8.10
CA GLN A 135 -4.85 14.36 -7.94
C GLN A 135 -3.41 14.30 -7.40
N ASP A 136 -2.58 15.23 -7.87
CA ASP A 136 -1.20 15.38 -7.40
C ASP A 136 -1.16 16.26 -6.14
N PHE A 137 -1.45 15.65 -5.00
CA PHE A 137 -1.32 16.30 -3.69
C PHE A 137 0.14 16.61 -3.35
N ASN A 138 0.35 17.68 -2.58
CA ASN A 138 1.68 18.03 -2.09
C ASN A 138 2.07 17.15 -0.88
N PHE A 139 2.62 15.97 -1.14
CA PHE A 139 3.07 15.05 -0.10
C PHE A 139 4.36 15.48 0.64
N LYS A 140 4.89 16.68 0.38
CA LYS A 140 5.89 17.31 1.27
C LYS A 140 5.25 17.86 2.56
N ASP A 141 3.93 17.96 2.57
CA ASP A 141 3.13 18.28 3.73
C ASP A 141 2.69 16.95 4.36
N ASP A 142 3.34 16.56 5.45
CA ASP A 142 3.12 15.28 6.14
C ASP A 142 1.67 15.14 6.62
N GLU A 143 1.01 16.26 6.94
CA GLU A 143 -0.41 16.24 7.32
C GLU A 143 -1.28 15.82 6.13
N VAL A 144 -1.06 16.43 4.95
CA VAL A 144 -1.78 16.05 3.72
C VAL A 144 -1.51 14.59 3.36
N LEU A 145 -0.27 14.13 3.47
CA LEU A 145 0.08 12.73 3.24
C LEU A 145 -0.67 11.80 4.20
N GLY A 146 -0.67 12.11 5.50
CA GLY A 146 -1.37 11.31 6.52
C GLY A 146 -2.86 11.16 6.23
N TYR A 147 -3.55 12.26 5.89
CA TYR A 147 -4.97 12.22 5.52
C TYR A 147 -5.21 11.51 4.18
N TYR A 148 -4.30 11.62 3.22
CA TYR A 148 -4.40 10.90 1.95
C TYR A 148 -4.28 9.39 2.14
N ILE A 149 -3.29 8.93 2.93
CA ILE A 149 -3.11 7.51 3.25
C ILE A 149 -4.32 6.98 4.03
N SER A 150 -4.84 7.75 4.99
CA SER A 150 -6.06 7.41 5.73
C SER A 150 -7.29 7.28 4.81
N PHE A 151 -7.43 8.20 3.85
CA PHE A 151 -8.49 8.14 2.85
C PHE A 151 -8.39 6.88 1.99
N LEU A 152 -7.20 6.57 1.46
CA LEU A 152 -7.00 5.34 0.68
C LEU A 152 -7.28 4.09 1.51
N LYS A 153 -6.83 4.05 2.77
CA LYS A 153 -7.12 2.95 3.69
C LYS A 153 -8.62 2.78 3.89
N THR A 154 -9.35 3.87 4.08
CA THR A 154 -10.81 3.85 4.27
C THR A 154 -11.53 3.27 3.05
N ILE A 155 -11.12 3.66 1.84
CA ILE A 155 -11.63 3.06 0.60
C ILE A 155 -11.32 1.56 0.55
N SER A 156 -10.09 1.16 0.86
CA SER A 156 -9.67 -0.25 0.79
C SER A 156 -10.56 -1.18 1.63
N LEU A 157 -11.06 -0.69 2.77
CA LEU A 157 -11.93 -1.44 3.66
C LEU A 157 -13.36 -1.62 3.12
N LYS A 158 -13.75 -0.85 2.09
CA LYS A 158 -15.04 -0.97 1.40
C LYS A 158 -14.94 -1.73 0.07
N LEU A 159 -13.74 -2.19 -0.31
CA LEU A 159 -13.56 -2.97 -1.53
C LEU A 159 -14.10 -4.40 -1.34
N ASN A 160 -14.95 -4.80 -2.28
CA ASN A 160 -15.45 -6.16 -2.43
C ASN A 160 -15.73 -6.41 -3.92
N ALA A 161 -16.20 -7.61 -4.28
CA ALA A 161 -16.46 -7.97 -5.68
C ALA A 161 -17.47 -7.04 -6.39
N GLY A 162 -18.40 -6.42 -5.66
CA GLY A 162 -19.37 -5.47 -6.21
C GLY A 162 -18.85 -4.05 -6.37
N THR A 163 -17.90 -3.61 -5.54
CA THR A 163 -17.43 -2.22 -5.50
C THR A 163 -16.09 -2.00 -6.19
N VAL A 164 -15.20 -3.00 -6.25
CA VAL A 164 -13.85 -2.86 -6.78
C VAL A 164 -13.84 -2.45 -8.26
N GLN A 165 -14.83 -2.91 -9.02
CA GLN A 165 -14.99 -2.61 -10.44
C GLN A 165 -15.08 -1.11 -10.74
N PHE A 166 -15.60 -0.30 -9.81
CA PHE A 166 -15.70 1.15 -9.97
C PHE A 166 -14.35 1.86 -9.97
N PHE A 167 -13.29 1.19 -9.53
CA PHE A 167 -11.93 1.75 -9.48
C PHE A 167 -11.08 1.36 -10.70
N PHE A 168 -11.63 0.57 -11.64
CA PHE A 168 -10.99 0.33 -12.93
C PHE A 168 -11.43 1.38 -13.95
N LEU A 169 -10.45 1.98 -14.63
CA LEU A 169 -10.66 2.86 -15.77
C LEU A 169 -10.24 2.14 -17.05
N LYS A 170 -11.07 2.18 -18.07
CA LYS A 170 -10.73 1.67 -19.40
C LYS A 170 -10.32 2.83 -20.29
N ARG A 171 -9.05 2.88 -20.69
CA ARG A 171 -8.51 3.91 -21.59
C ARG A 171 -8.12 3.28 -22.92
N ARG A 172 -8.49 3.93 -24.03
CA ARG A 172 -8.05 3.50 -25.36
C ARG A 172 -6.56 3.83 -25.55
N LEU A 173 -5.78 2.86 -26.05
CA LEU A 173 -4.33 3.01 -26.23
C LEU A 173 -3.96 3.94 -27.39
N ALA A 174 -4.72 3.90 -28.49
CA ALA A 174 -4.57 4.80 -29.62
C ALA A 174 -5.94 5.15 -30.23
N GLU A 175 -6.05 6.33 -30.87
CA GLU A 175 -7.26 6.67 -31.62
C GLU A 175 -7.49 5.64 -32.74
N GLY A 176 -8.59 4.88 -32.65
CA GLY A 176 -8.95 3.85 -33.63
C GLY A 176 -8.48 2.43 -33.33
N SER A 177 -7.77 2.18 -32.21
CA SER A 177 -7.49 0.80 -31.77
C SER A 177 -8.61 0.24 -30.89
N ASP A 178 -8.96 -1.03 -31.08
CA ASP A 178 -9.84 -1.76 -30.15
C ASP A 178 -9.12 -2.18 -28.86
N GLU A 179 -7.80 -2.00 -28.80
CA GLU A 179 -7.01 -2.25 -27.59
C GLU A 179 -7.30 -1.22 -26.50
N MET A 180 -7.81 -1.72 -25.38
CA MET A 180 -8.13 -0.96 -24.18
C MET A 180 -7.15 -1.32 -23.07
N ARG A 181 -6.50 -0.32 -22.48
CA ARG A 181 -5.73 -0.48 -21.25
C ARG A 181 -6.67 -0.34 -20.06
N VAL A 182 -6.57 -1.29 -19.14
CA VAL A 182 -7.20 -1.19 -17.82
C VAL A 182 -6.22 -0.50 -16.87
N GLU A 183 -6.64 0.63 -16.31
CA GLU A 183 -5.92 1.36 -15.28
C GLU A 183 -6.63 1.15 -13.94
N PHE A 184 -5.88 1.04 -12.85
CA PHE A 184 -6.41 0.96 -11.49
C PHE A 184 -5.78 2.07 -10.65
N PRO A 185 -6.28 3.33 -10.74
CA PRO A 185 -5.63 4.49 -10.13
C PRO A 185 -5.40 4.34 -8.63
N PHE A 186 -6.35 3.72 -7.92
CA PHE A 186 -6.21 3.41 -6.49
C PHE A 186 -4.96 2.56 -6.23
N TYR A 187 -4.81 1.43 -6.95
CA TYR A 187 -3.65 0.57 -6.82
C TYR A 187 -2.36 1.30 -7.18
N SER A 188 -2.31 1.96 -8.34
CA SER A 188 -1.13 2.68 -8.82
C SER A 188 -0.67 3.77 -7.84
N ARG A 189 -1.60 4.47 -7.18
CA ARG A 189 -1.28 5.52 -6.22
C ARG A 189 -0.83 4.95 -4.87
N ILE A 190 -1.45 3.90 -4.35
CA ILE A 190 -1.06 3.39 -3.02
C ILE A 190 0.33 2.72 -3.05
N ILE A 191 0.67 2.00 -4.12
CA ILE A 191 1.94 1.28 -4.20
C ILE A 191 3.15 2.21 -4.27
N GLN A 192 2.99 3.49 -4.63
CA GLN A 192 4.12 4.45 -4.70
C GLN A 192 4.73 4.71 -3.31
N PHE A 193 3.99 4.46 -2.23
CA PHE A 193 4.42 4.70 -0.85
C PHE A 193 4.97 3.45 -0.14
N PHE A 194 5.13 2.33 -0.82
CA PHE A 194 5.55 1.08 -0.18
C PHE A 194 6.94 1.14 0.48
N ARG A 195 7.78 2.10 0.05
CA ARG A 195 9.13 2.40 0.59
C ARG A 195 9.17 3.72 1.36
N HIS A 196 8.06 4.18 1.91
CA HIS A 196 8.04 5.39 2.71
C HIS A 196 8.92 5.25 3.96
N GLU A 197 9.48 6.34 4.47
CA GLU A 197 10.35 6.31 5.66
C GLU A 197 9.57 5.98 6.95
N GLU A 198 8.33 6.46 7.05
CA GLU A 198 7.43 6.16 8.16
C GLU A 198 6.84 4.74 8.05
N SER A 199 7.01 3.95 9.12
CA SER A 199 6.48 2.58 9.21
C SER A 199 4.95 2.53 9.12
N MET A 200 4.25 3.51 9.69
CA MET A 200 2.79 3.58 9.62
C MET A 200 2.27 3.73 8.19
N VAL A 201 2.97 4.50 7.34
CA VAL A 201 2.63 4.63 5.92
C VAL A 201 2.86 3.30 5.20
N ARG A 202 4.00 2.64 5.41
CA ARG A 202 4.26 1.30 4.85
C ARG A 202 3.19 0.29 5.28
N ALA A 203 2.81 0.27 6.56
CA ALA A 203 1.78 -0.60 7.09
C ALA A 203 0.42 -0.35 6.43
N ALA A 204 0.05 0.92 6.20
CA ALA A 204 -1.18 1.26 5.50
C ALA A 204 -1.17 0.80 4.03
N VAL A 205 -0.04 0.92 3.32
CA VAL A 205 0.13 0.41 1.96
C VAL A 205 -0.06 -1.11 1.91
N ARG A 206 0.57 -1.83 2.85
CA ARG A 206 0.40 -3.29 3.01
C ARG A 206 -1.07 -3.64 3.27
N THR A 207 -1.74 -2.96 4.20
CA THR A 207 -3.18 -3.19 4.44
C THR A 207 -4.02 -2.96 3.18
N CYS A 208 -3.80 -1.86 2.46
CA CYS A 208 -4.57 -1.54 1.25
C CYS A 208 -4.36 -2.58 0.14
N THR A 209 -3.11 -2.99 -0.08
CA THR A 209 -2.77 -3.98 -1.11
C THR A 209 -3.31 -5.36 -0.75
N LEU A 210 -3.21 -5.81 0.50
CA LEU A 210 -3.83 -7.06 0.96
C LEU A 210 -5.36 -7.03 0.83
N ASN A 211 -5.99 -5.90 1.16
CA ASN A 211 -7.43 -5.74 0.97
C ASN A 211 -7.80 -5.92 -0.51
N ILE A 212 -7.06 -5.31 -1.45
CA ILE A 212 -7.26 -5.54 -2.89
C ILE A 212 -7.06 -7.01 -3.26
N TYR A 213 -5.97 -7.64 -2.80
CA TYR A 213 -5.64 -9.02 -3.14
C TYR A 213 -6.67 -10.02 -2.62
N SER A 214 -7.34 -9.70 -1.50
CA SER A 214 -8.41 -10.52 -0.93
C SER A 214 -9.74 -10.44 -1.70
N VAL A 215 -9.91 -9.48 -2.61
CA VAL A 215 -11.16 -9.34 -3.36
C VAL A 215 -11.26 -10.42 -4.43
N LYS A 216 -12.27 -11.28 -4.30
CA LYS A 216 -12.60 -12.35 -5.25
C LYS A 216 -13.31 -11.78 -6.50
N ASP A 217 -12.55 -11.10 -7.35
CA ASP A 217 -13.03 -10.52 -8.61
C ASP A 217 -12.12 -10.89 -9.78
N ALA A 218 -12.71 -11.15 -10.95
CA ALA A 218 -11.98 -11.55 -12.15
C ALA A 218 -11.14 -10.40 -12.72
N GLY A 219 -11.63 -9.17 -12.65
CA GLY A 219 -10.91 -7.98 -13.13
C GLY A 219 -9.69 -7.67 -12.28
N VAL A 220 -9.81 -7.77 -10.95
CA VAL A 220 -8.67 -7.66 -10.02
C VAL A 220 -7.61 -8.69 -10.33
N ARG A 221 -8.01 -9.95 -10.50
CA ARG A 221 -7.11 -11.06 -10.83
C ARG A 221 -6.37 -10.84 -12.15
N GLU A 222 -7.11 -10.51 -13.20
CA GLU A 222 -6.53 -10.23 -14.53
C GLU A 222 -5.55 -9.05 -14.46
N PHE A 223 -5.92 -7.98 -13.74
CA PHE A 223 -5.05 -6.83 -13.53
C PHE A 223 -3.75 -7.21 -12.81
N LEU A 224 -3.81 -7.96 -11.71
CA LEU A 224 -2.62 -8.32 -10.94
C LEU A 224 -1.71 -9.30 -11.68
N GLN A 225 -2.27 -10.13 -12.58
CA GLN A 225 -1.49 -11.07 -13.38
C GLN A 225 -0.83 -10.43 -14.60
N ASN A 226 -1.48 -9.44 -15.23
CA ASN A 226 -1.07 -8.96 -16.56
C ASN A 226 -0.68 -7.48 -16.60
N SER A 227 -0.96 -6.70 -15.54
CA SER A 227 -0.58 -5.29 -15.53
C SER A 227 0.92 -5.12 -15.24
N ARG A 228 1.50 -4.17 -15.97
CA ARG A 228 2.89 -3.77 -15.79
C ARG A 228 3.12 -3.22 -14.38
N GLU A 229 2.16 -2.48 -13.86
CA GLU A 229 2.23 -1.83 -12.55
C GLU A 229 2.31 -2.86 -11.41
N ALA A 230 1.49 -3.92 -11.45
CA ALA A 230 1.55 -4.99 -10.47
C ALA A 230 2.86 -5.78 -10.57
N ASP A 231 3.30 -6.12 -11.79
CA ASP A 231 4.57 -6.82 -12.00
C ASP A 231 5.78 -6.00 -11.54
N GLU A 232 5.81 -4.69 -11.80
CA GLU A 232 6.85 -3.78 -11.32
C GLU A 232 6.84 -3.68 -9.79
N TYR A 233 5.66 -3.62 -9.17
CA TYR A 233 5.52 -3.61 -7.72
C TYR A 233 6.12 -4.86 -7.08
N ILE A 234 5.78 -6.06 -7.57
CA ILE A 234 6.31 -7.33 -7.06
C ILE A 234 7.83 -7.41 -7.21
N GLN A 235 8.39 -7.00 -8.35
CA GLN A 235 9.84 -6.94 -8.56
C GLN A 235 10.51 -5.97 -7.58
N ASN A 236 9.91 -4.80 -7.36
CA ASN A 236 10.46 -3.80 -6.47
C ASN A 236 10.33 -4.19 -4.98
N LEU A 237 9.27 -4.91 -4.62
CA LEU A 237 9.11 -5.52 -3.30
C LEU A 237 10.22 -6.53 -3.03
N GLY A 238 10.51 -7.42 -3.99
CA GLY A 238 11.62 -8.37 -3.86
C GLY A 238 12.97 -7.68 -3.66
N LYS A 239 13.28 -6.65 -4.46
CA LYS A 239 14.49 -5.82 -4.27
C LYS A 239 14.53 -5.18 -2.88
N TYR A 240 13.40 -4.66 -2.40
CA TYR A 240 13.32 -4.02 -1.09
C TYR A 240 13.62 -5.01 0.06
N VAL A 241 13.10 -6.24 0.00
CA VAL A 241 13.46 -7.31 0.95
C VAL A 241 14.98 -7.53 0.97
N MET A 242 15.59 -7.59 -0.20
CA MET A 242 17.04 -7.82 -0.31
C MET A 242 17.87 -6.67 0.24
N GLU A 243 17.45 -5.44 0.03
CA GLU A 243 18.07 -4.27 0.63
C GLU A 243 18.02 -4.34 2.16
N GLN A 244 16.89 -4.77 2.76
CA GLN A 244 16.80 -4.97 4.21
C GLN A 244 17.71 -6.11 4.69
N CYS A 245 17.75 -7.24 3.98
CA CYS A 245 18.69 -8.32 4.28
C CYS A 245 20.17 -7.86 4.22
N GLN A 246 20.52 -7.05 3.23
CA GLN A 246 21.88 -6.50 3.08
C GLN A 246 22.19 -5.44 4.15
N ALA A 247 21.21 -4.65 4.59
CA ALA A 247 21.38 -3.69 5.67
C ALA A 247 21.83 -4.38 6.97
N LEU A 248 21.31 -5.57 7.27
CA LEU A 248 21.76 -6.37 8.43
C LEU A 248 23.24 -6.75 8.37
N ALA A 249 23.79 -6.94 7.16
CA ALA A 249 25.22 -7.22 6.96
C ALA A 249 26.12 -6.05 7.36
N VAL A 250 25.57 -4.82 7.44
CA VAL A 250 26.27 -3.62 7.89
C VAL A 250 25.95 -3.30 9.35
N ILE A 251 24.68 -3.42 9.74
CA ILE A 251 24.19 -3.07 11.07
C ILE A 251 24.77 -4.02 12.13
N LEU A 252 24.73 -5.35 11.91
CA LEU A 252 25.17 -6.31 12.92
C LEU A 252 26.65 -6.15 13.32
N PRO A 253 27.62 -6.04 12.38
CA PRO A 253 29.01 -5.77 12.75
C PRO A 253 29.18 -4.44 13.49
N ALA A 254 28.51 -3.38 13.03
CA ALA A 254 28.58 -2.06 13.64
C ALA A 254 28.05 -2.06 15.08
N THR A 255 26.95 -2.78 15.34
CA THR A 255 26.42 -3.00 16.69
C THR A 255 27.39 -3.79 17.56
N ARG A 256 28.00 -4.86 17.05
CA ARG A 256 29.01 -5.64 17.78
C ARG A 256 30.25 -4.82 18.17
N GLN A 257 30.63 -3.88 17.31
CA GLN A 257 31.75 -2.95 17.54
C GLN A 257 31.37 -1.79 18.47
N GLY A 258 30.11 -1.66 18.86
CA GLY A 258 29.63 -0.56 19.71
C GLY A 258 29.56 0.80 19.00
N THR A 259 29.60 0.81 17.66
CA THR A 259 29.60 2.05 16.85
C THR A 259 28.20 2.60 16.61
N ILE A 260 27.17 1.76 16.73
CA ILE A 260 25.76 2.14 16.61
C ILE A 260 24.96 1.56 17.78
N ASP A 261 23.87 2.25 18.13
CA ASP A 261 22.92 1.80 19.17
C ASP A 261 22.35 0.41 18.80
N PRO A 262 22.40 -0.59 19.70
CA PRO A 262 21.75 -1.89 19.53
C PRO A 262 20.28 -1.80 19.10
N LYS A 263 19.54 -0.77 19.51
CA LYS A 263 18.15 -0.55 19.08
C LYS A 263 17.98 -0.46 17.57
N ARG A 264 19.02 -0.04 16.83
CA ARG A 264 18.97 0.00 15.35
C ARG A 264 18.93 -1.39 14.73
N LEU A 265 19.53 -2.38 15.40
CA LEU A 265 19.43 -3.78 14.99
C LEU A 265 18.00 -4.28 15.23
N ASP A 266 17.41 -3.99 16.38
CA ASP A 266 16.03 -4.38 16.69
C ASP A 266 15.05 -3.82 15.66
N VAL A 267 15.12 -2.51 15.36
CA VAL A 267 14.28 -1.88 14.33
C VAL A 267 14.47 -2.49 12.94
N ALA A 268 15.72 -2.85 12.57
CA ALA A 268 15.98 -3.48 11.28
C ALA A 268 15.43 -4.92 11.20
N LEU A 269 15.41 -5.63 12.33
CA LEU A 269 14.82 -6.96 12.42
C LEU A 269 13.30 -6.90 12.41
N GLU A 270 12.69 -5.96 13.13
CA GLU A 270 11.24 -5.72 13.10
C GLU A 270 10.76 -5.39 11.68
N GLU A 271 11.47 -4.52 10.94
CA GLU A 271 11.10 -4.23 9.55
C GLU A 271 11.25 -5.46 8.64
N LEU A 272 12.28 -6.28 8.85
CA LEU A 272 12.45 -7.51 8.06
C LEU A 272 11.31 -8.51 8.35
N ASP A 273 10.95 -8.68 9.61
CA ASP A 273 9.87 -9.56 10.05
C ASP A 273 8.54 -9.08 9.44
N ASP A 274 8.24 -7.78 9.54
CA ASP A 274 7.06 -7.15 8.95
C ASP A 274 6.95 -7.38 7.43
N ILE A 275 8.07 -7.26 6.69
CA ILE A 275 8.05 -7.50 5.25
C ILE A 275 7.87 -9.00 4.95
N PHE A 276 8.47 -9.90 5.73
CA PHE A 276 8.27 -11.33 5.55
C PHE A 276 6.84 -11.76 5.83
N TYR A 277 6.20 -11.23 6.89
CA TYR A 277 4.77 -11.46 7.15
C TYR A 277 3.94 -10.98 5.97
N TYR A 278 4.21 -9.77 5.46
CA TYR A 278 3.52 -9.26 4.29
C TYR A 278 3.73 -10.13 3.04
N CYS A 279 4.95 -10.61 2.78
CA CYS A 279 5.21 -11.53 1.66
C CYS A 279 4.45 -12.84 1.80
N TYR A 280 4.35 -13.37 3.03
CA TYR A 280 3.58 -14.57 3.32
C TYR A 280 2.08 -14.35 3.11
N ASP A 281 1.54 -13.21 3.55
CA ASP A 281 0.13 -12.86 3.32
C ASP A 281 -0.18 -12.73 1.84
N VAL A 282 0.70 -12.08 1.06
CA VAL A 282 0.57 -12.00 -0.41
C VAL A 282 0.61 -13.37 -1.05
N TYR A 283 1.50 -14.25 -0.59
CA TYR A 283 1.56 -15.63 -1.07
C TYR A 283 0.28 -16.42 -0.75
N SER A 284 -0.24 -16.27 0.47
CA SER A 284 -1.38 -17.06 0.97
C SER A 284 -2.73 -16.59 0.45
N LEU A 285 -2.89 -15.30 0.18
CA LEU A 285 -4.16 -14.72 -0.29
C LEU A 285 -4.39 -14.91 -1.78
N PHE A 286 -3.33 -15.08 -2.57
CA PHE A 286 -3.41 -15.07 -4.03
C PHE A 286 -3.05 -16.43 -4.64
N GLU A 287 -4.04 -17.32 -4.71
CA GLU A 287 -3.92 -18.69 -5.24
C GLU A 287 -3.59 -18.78 -6.75
N GLU A 288 -3.45 -17.65 -7.46
CA GLU A 288 -3.35 -17.64 -8.93
C GLU A 288 -2.17 -16.82 -9.49
N GLY A 289 -0.93 -17.14 -9.13
CA GLY A 289 0.24 -16.63 -9.85
C GLY A 289 1.01 -15.48 -9.19
N VAL A 290 0.35 -14.53 -8.52
CA VAL A 290 1.08 -13.36 -7.95
C VAL A 290 1.96 -13.76 -6.78
N GLY A 291 1.46 -14.61 -5.86
CA GLY A 291 2.26 -15.18 -4.78
C GLY A 291 3.48 -15.92 -5.32
N GLU A 292 3.30 -16.72 -6.37
CA GLU A 292 4.37 -17.50 -7.00
C GLU A 292 5.38 -16.61 -7.73
N LYS A 293 4.92 -15.56 -8.42
CA LYS A 293 5.79 -14.53 -9.01
C LYS A 293 6.65 -13.87 -7.93
N LEU A 294 6.05 -13.47 -6.81
CA LEU A 294 6.78 -12.91 -5.68
C LEU A 294 7.83 -13.89 -5.17
N MET A 295 7.46 -15.16 -4.99
CA MET A 295 8.40 -16.19 -4.54
C MET A 295 9.52 -16.46 -5.53
N CYS A 296 9.26 -16.40 -6.84
CA CYS A 296 10.31 -16.49 -7.86
C CYS A 296 11.34 -15.37 -7.72
N VAL A 297 10.86 -14.14 -7.52
CA VAL A 297 11.73 -12.97 -7.32
C VAL A 297 12.54 -13.13 -6.03
N LEU A 298 11.88 -13.43 -4.91
CA LEU A 298 12.53 -13.61 -3.61
C LEU A 298 13.55 -14.75 -3.64
N TRP A 299 13.23 -15.87 -4.27
CA TRP A 299 14.11 -17.03 -4.36
C TRP A 299 15.42 -16.74 -5.07
N LYS A 300 15.32 -16.08 -6.23
CA LYS A 300 16.49 -15.71 -7.03
C LYS A 300 17.47 -14.88 -6.21
N ASP A 301 16.94 -13.92 -5.47
CA ASP A 301 17.76 -12.97 -4.75
C ASP A 301 18.23 -13.52 -3.39
N LEU A 302 17.43 -14.35 -2.72
CA LEU A 302 17.81 -15.11 -1.51
C LEU A 302 19.09 -15.90 -1.74
N HIS A 303 19.22 -16.54 -2.91
CA HIS A 303 20.40 -17.30 -3.25
C HIS A 303 21.67 -16.42 -3.32
N SER A 304 21.55 -15.15 -3.69
CA SER A 304 22.68 -14.25 -3.83
C SER A 304 23.15 -13.63 -2.52
N VAL A 305 22.22 -13.29 -1.63
CA VAL A 305 22.51 -12.56 -0.38
C VAL A 305 22.68 -13.50 0.81
N VAL A 306 21.83 -14.54 0.89
CA VAL A 306 21.69 -15.37 2.09
C VAL A 306 22.40 -16.72 1.92
N LEU A 307 22.36 -17.32 0.73
CA LEU A 307 22.97 -18.65 0.53
C LEU A 307 24.44 -18.61 0.10
N GLU A 308 24.87 -17.55 -0.58
CA GLU A 308 26.25 -17.41 -1.06
C GLU A 308 27.30 -17.54 0.05
N PRO A 309 27.11 -17.00 1.29
CA PRO A 309 28.07 -17.18 2.38
C PRO A 309 28.31 -18.62 2.81
N PHE A 310 27.36 -19.54 2.56
CA PHE A 310 27.51 -20.96 2.87
C PHE A 310 28.20 -21.75 1.75
N ARG A 311 28.34 -21.18 0.55
CA ARG A 311 28.98 -21.85 -0.58
C ARG A 311 30.49 -21.75 -0.41
N VAL A 312 31.14 -22.88 -0.12
CA VAL A 312 32.60 -22.98 -0.16
C VAL A 312 33.03 -22.71 -1.61
N LYS A 313 33.95 -21.75 -1.82
CA LYS A 313 34.60 -21.56 -3.12
C LYS A 313 35.34 -22.86 -3.48
N ALA A 314 34.73 -23.67 -4.33
CA ALA A 314 35.39 -24.84 -4.94
C ALA A 314 36.37 -24.32 -6.00
N GLY A 315 37.57 -23.96 -5.56
CA GLY A 315 38.64 -23.43 -6.41
C GLY A 315 39.70 -22.79 -5.53
N GLY A 316 40.74 -23.55 -5.24
CA GLY A 316 41.90 -23.04 -4.54
C GLY A 316 42.64 -22.04 -5.40
N ASP A 317 42.89 -20.87 -4.83
CA ASP A 317 44.19 -20.24 -4.97
C ASP A 317 44.66 -19.98 -3.54
N MET A 318 45.62 -20.81 -3.15
CA MET A 318 46.45 -20.60 -1.98
C MET A 318 47.43 -19.46 -2.29
N GLU A 319 46.91 -18.27 -2.61
CA GLU A 319 47.74 -17.07 -2.58
C GLU A 319 47.89 -16.66 -1.13
N GLN A 320 49.01 -17.14 -0.57
CA GLN A 320 49.64 -16.56 0.60
C GLN A 320 49.96 -15.08 0.31
N THR A 321 48.99 -14.19 0.49
CA THR A 321 49.30 -12.79 0.80
C THR A 321 49.31 -12.65 2.31
N SER A 322 50.47 -12.96 2.88
CA SER A 322 50.89 -12.52 4.20
C SER A 322 50.89 -11.00 4.25
N THR A 323 49.77 -10.40 4.68
CA THR A 323 49.72 -9.02 5.17
C THR A 323 48.72 -8.91 6.32
N ALA A 324 49.24 -8.81 7.54
CA ALA A 324 48.72 -8.22 8.79
C ALA A 324 47.22 -7.84 8.96
N GLY A 325 46.26 -8.64 8.45
CA GLY A 325 44.81 -8.39 8.57
C GLY A 325 43.97 -9.65 8.90
N GLY A 326 44.60 -10.72 9.39
CA GLY A 326 43.97 -12.03 9.56
C GLY A 326 42.72 -12.06 10.44
N ASN A 327 42.61 -11.17 11.44
CA ASN A 327 41.42 -11.12 12.29
C ASN A 327 40.22 -10.45 11.59
N GLU A 328 40.42 -9.46 10.73
CA GLU A 328 39.33 -8.71 10.08
C GLU A 328 38.65 -9.54 8.98
N GLY A 329 39.43 -10.32 8.20
CA GLY A 329 38.88 -11.20 7.17
C GLY A 329 38.05 -12.36 7.74
N HIS A 330 38.52 -12.98 8.83
CA HIS A 330 37.80 -14.07 9.51
C HIS A 330 36.56 -13.57 10.25
N THR A 331 36.63 -12.41 10.91
CA THR A 331 35.46 -11.80 11.59
C THR A 331 34.40 -11.32 10.60
N LEU A 332 34.79 -10.73 9.46
CA LEU A 332 33.86 -10.34 8.40
C LEU A 332 33.15 -11.55 7.78
N GLY A 333 33.87 -12.66 7.55
CA GLY A 333 33.29 -13.92 7.11
C GLY A 333 32.30 -14.52 8.11
N SER A 334 32.66 -14.51 9.40
CA SER A 334 31.79 -14.98 10.50
C SER A 334 30.52 -14.12 10.67
N CYS A 335 30.64 -12.80 10.53
CA CYS A 335 29.49 -11.89 10.56
C CYS A 335 28.53 -12.14 9.39
N ARG A 336 29.03 -12.36 8.17
CA ARG A 336 28.19 -12.69 7.00
C ARG A 336 27.42 -14.00 7.18
N LEU A 337 28.08 -15.03 7.72
CA LEU A 337 27.42 -16.29 8.08
C LEU A 337 26.35 -16.08 9.16
N THR A 338 26.65 -15.29 10.19
CA THR A 338 25.69 -14.99 11.27
C THR A 338 24.45 -14.29 10.72
N VAL A 339 24.61 -13.28 9.86
CA VAL A 339 23.48 -12.56 9.24
C VAL A 339 22.67 -13.49 8.36
N SER A 340 23.33 -14.37 7.61
CA SER A 340 22.64 -15.35 6.76
C SER A 340 21.81 -16.33 7.58
N LEU A 341 22.35 -16.84 8.69
CA LEU A 341 21.61 -17.70 9.63
C LEU A 341 20.42 -16.95 10.26
N LEU A 342 20.61 -15.68 10.63
CA LEU A 342 19.56 -14.85 11.22
C LEU A 342 18.39 -14.62 10.25
N ILE A 343 18.70 -14.41 8.97
CA ILE A 343 17.69 -14.25 7.92
C ILE A 343 17.01 -15.60 7.64
N LEU A 344 17.76 -16.70 7.56
CA LEU A 344 17.18 -18.04 7.33
C LEU A 344 16.24 -18.47 8.47
N GLU A 345 16.61 -18.18 9.71
CA GLU A 345 15.78 -18.46 10.88
C GLU A 345 14.42 -17.77 10.76
N ARG A 346 14.40 -16.47 10.48
CA ARG A 346 13.17 -15.69 10.23
C ARG A 346 12.38 -16.19 9.04
N LEU A 347 13.08 -16.45 7.94
CA LEU A 347 12.46 -16.94 6.71
C LEU A 347 11.71 -18.25 6.97
N PHE A 348 12.29 -19.20 7.69
CA PHE A 348 11.59 -20.45 8.01
C PHE A 348 10.56 -20.32 9.13
N HIS A 349 10.74 -19.36 10.05
CA HIS A 349 9.77 -19.08 11.10
C HIS A 349 8.51 -18.40 10.58
N ILE A 350 8.64 -17.51 9.58
CA ILE A 350 7.55 -16.66 9.09
C ILE A 350 6.97 -17.17 7.77
N LEU A 351 7.82 -17.50 6.78
CA LEU A 351 7.35 -17.94 5.46
C LEU A 351 7.06 -19.44 5.49
N HIS A 352 5.84 -19.79 5.92
CA HIS A 352 5.34 -21.17 5.95
C HIS A 352 4.95 -21.69 4.56
N ILE A 353 5.88 -21.61 3.62
CA ILE A 353 5.66 -22.00 2.23
C ILE A 353 6.07 -23.46 2.03
N PRO A 354 5.18 -24.32 1.52
CA PRO A 354 5.48 -25.74 1.31
C PRO A 354 6.78 -25.95 0.50
N GLY A 355 7.66 -26.83 0.95
CA GLY A 355 8.89 -27.16 0.23
C GLY A 355 10.00 -26.10 0.25
N LEU A 356 9.77 -24.89 0.79
CA LEU A 356 10.78 -23.81 0.85
C LEU A 356 12.05 -24.23 1.61
N LEU A 357 11.88 -24.87 2.77
CA LEU A 357 12.99 -25.41 3.57
C LEU A 357 13.81 -26.44 2.77
N ASN A 358 13.11 -27.42 2.17
CA ASN A 358 13.75 -28.48 1.39
C ASN A 358 14.51 -27.92 0.20
N ALA A 359 13.91 -26.98 -0.54
CA ALA A 359 14.56 -26.31 -1.65
C ALA A 359 15.80 -25.53 -1.18
N THR A 360 15.72 -24.87 -0.03
CA THR A 360 16.81 -24.03 0.50
C THR A 360 18.00 -24.90 0.89
N ILE A 361 17.76 -25.99 1.62
CA ILE A 361 18.79 -26.96 1.98
C ILE A 361 19.39 -27.61 0.72
N ALA A 362 18.56 -28.06 -0.21
CA ALA A 362 19.04 -28.66 -1.47
C ALA A 362 19.93 -27.70 -2.26
N SER A 363 19.61 -26.40 -2.27
CA SER A 363 20.39 -25.36 -2.96
C SER A 363 21.82 -25.21 -2.45
N LEU A 364 22.08 -25.55 -1.18
CA LEU A 364 23.43 -25.54 -0.61
C LEU A 364 24.32 -26.64 -1.21
N PHE A 365 23.73 -27.78 -1.59
CA PHE A 365 24.45 -28.93 -2.14
C PHE A 365 24.49 -28.95 -3.68
N LEU A 366 23.61 -28.21 -4.35
CA LEU A 366 23.51 -28.19 -5.81
C LEU A 366 24.39 -27.10 -6.45
N PRO A 367 24.86 -27.29 -7.69
CA PRO A 367 25.41 -26.21 -8.50
C PRO A 367 24.40 -25.07 -8.63
N LYS A 368 24.87 -23.81 -8.61
CA LYS A 368 24.02 -22.60 -8.64
C LYS A 368 22.97 -22.62 -9.77
N THR A 369 23.34 -23.10 -10.95
CA THR A 369 22.44 -23.23 -12.12
C THR A 369 21.31 -24.24 -11.92
N LYS A 370 21.50 -25.28 -11.10
CA LYS A 370 20.45 -26.24 -10.70
C LYS A 370 19.65 -25.73 -9.51
N ALA A 371 20.31 -25.11 -8.53
CA ALA A 371 19.66 -24.52 -7.36
C ALA A 371 18.67 -23.39 -7.73
N LEU A 372 19.02 -22.53 -8.68
CA LEU A 372 18.11 -21.48 -9.17
C LEU A 372 16.87 -22.04 -9.87
N LYS A 373 16.92 -23.27 -10.40
CA LYS A 373 15.76 -23.95 -11.00
C LYS A 373 14.84 -24.62 -9.97
N LEU A 374 15.23 -24.63 -8.69
CA LEU A 374 14.35 -25.09 -7.61
C LEU A 374 13.27 -24.04 -7.26
N ALA A 375 13.44 -22.79 -7.72
CA ALA A 375 12.37 -21.79 -7.71
C ALA A 375 11.25 -22.19 -8.70
N PRO A 376 9.99 -22.08 -8.29
CA PRO A 376 9.35 -22.79 -7.21
C PRO A 376 8.79 -24.13 -7.75
N LEU A 377 9.46 -25.26 -7.46
CA LEU A 377 8.82 -26.60 -7.49
C LEU A 377 7.83 -26.81 -6.32
N ILE A 378 7.55 -25.74 -5.58
CA ILE A 378 6.46 -25.57 -4.61
C ILE A 378 5.09 -25.71 -5.29
N TRP A 379 5.03 -25.65 -6.63
CA TRP A 379 3.80 -25.84 -7.42
C TRP A 379 3.30 -27.29 -7.47
N THR A 380 4.14 -28.32 -7.33
CA THR A 380 3.68 -29.71 -7.50
C THR A 380 3.44 -30.40 -6.16
N ALA A 381 2.43 -29.95 -5.41
CA ALA A 381 1.78 -30.77 -4.41
C ALA A 381 0.31 -30.94 -4.78
N ASP A 382 0.08 -31.58 -5.94
CA ASP A 382 -1.06 -32.43 -6.31
C ASP A 382 -0.97 -32.66 -7.86
N VAL A 383 -1.04 -33.85 -8.47
CA VAL A 383 -1.73 -35.12 -8.17
C VAL A 383 -0.97 -36.26 -8.91
N ASP A 384 -0.83 -37.45 -8.33
CA ASP A 384 -0.50 -38.76 -8.96
C ASP A 384 0.93 -39.15 -9.48
N ALA A 385 1.96 -38.31 -9.47
CA ALA A 385 3.22 -38.69 -10.17
C ALA A 385 4.22 -39.58 -9.39
N PHE A 386 4.01 -39.89 -8.09
CA PHE A 386 4.94 -40.73 -7.31
C PHE A 386 4.41 -42.12 -6.94
N SER A 387 3.20 -42.49 -7.37
CA SER A 387 2.62 -43.82 -7.17
C SER A 387 2.66 -44.73 -8.42
N ALA A 388 3.18 -44.25 -9.56
CA ALA A 388 3.13 -44.97 -10.83
C ALA A 388 4.49 -45.35 -11.45
N SER A 389 5.59 -45.40 -10.69
CA SER A 389 6.91 -45.82 -11.20
C SER A 389 7.57 -46.98 -10.46
N SER A 390 6.83 -47.76 -9.66
CA SER A 390 7.33 -49.01 -9.06
C SER A 390 6.91 -50.28 -9.81
N ALA A 391 6.39 -50.18 -11.03
CA ALA A 391 6.07 -51.33 -11.87
C ALA A 391 6.68 -51.18 -13.27
N GLY A 392 7.82 -51.85 -13.49
CA GLY A 392 8.30 -52.23 -14.82
C GLY A 392 9.60 -51.58 -15.24
N GLY A 393 10.69 -52.36 -15.22
CA GLY A 393 11.93 -52.00 -15.89
C GLY A 393 13.20 -52.55 -15.24
N ALA A 394 13.28 -53.86 -15.09
CA ALA A 394 14.58 -54.51 -15.19
C ALA A 394 15.09 -54.28 -16.61
N ASP A 395 16.29 -53.72 -16.77
CA ASP A 395 17.36 -54.25 -17.64
C ASP A 395 18.42 -53.18 -17.96
N SER A 396 19.60 -53.40 -17.36
CA SER A 396 20.91 -53.48 -18.01
C SER A 396 21.60 -52.22 -18.62
N TRP A 397 22.87 -52.08 -18.19
CA TRP A 397 24.03 -51.29 -18.69
C TRP A 397 24.19 -49.85 -18.22
#